data_AF-A0ABD7SRU2-F1
#
_entry.id   AF-A0ABD7SRU2-F1
#
_cell.length_a   1.000
_cell.length_b   1.000
_cell.length_c   1.000
_cell.angle_alpha   90.00
_cell.angle_beta   90.00
_cell.angle_gamma   90.00
#
_symmetry.space_group_name_H-M   'P 1'
#
loop_
_entity.id
_entity.type
_entity.pdbx_description
1 polymer ?
#
loop_
_entity_poly.entity_id
_entity_poly.type
_entity_poly.pdbx_seq_one_letter_code
_entity_poly.pdbx_strand_id
1 'polypeptide(L)'
;MKITVFEVNKLMLQAAQNMNVEDDKELHFLFGVGERTYRRWRSNHEKEPDSVSAIPERALVHLQTLATGKCPLKPLDNVDWTTIPSEYITNAQNYSTPPVDVLVSIVGRSGITQLPRKEIGRLIGVNWKKFSDDVSRGEISFGTWASILLLCGVPYQKIFHF
;
A
#
# COMPACT_ATOMS: atom_id res chain seq x y z
N MET A 1 1.93 -3.98 13.93
CA MET A 1 3.11 -3.27 14.49
C MET A 1 2.67 -1.89 14.99
N LYS A 2 3.13 -1.40 16.15
CA LYS A 2 2.89 -0.01 16.61
C LYS A 2 4.21 0.75 16.56
N ILE A 3 4.18 1.95 15.99
CA ILE A 3 5.34 2.82 15.77
C ILE A 3 5.02 4.22 16.31
N THR A 4 6.03 4.95 16.76
CA THR A 4 5.86 6.31 17.30
C THR A 4 5.66 7.34 16.21
N VAL A 5 5.09 8.51 16.54
CA VAL A 5 4.94 9.64 15.61
C VAL A 5 6.29 10.18 15.13
N PHE A 6 7.33 10.11 15.98
CA PHE A 6 8.68 10.51 15.62
C PHE A 6 9.31 9.60 14.57
N GLU A 7 9.19 8.28 14.74
CA GLU A 7 9.66 7.31 13.77
C GLU A 7 8.90 7.42 12.43
N VAL A 8 7.59 7.66 12.47
CA VAL A 8 6.81 7.92 11.25
C VAL A 8 7.30 9.18 10.54
N ASN A 9 7.56 10.27 11.28
CA ASN A 9 8.12 11.49 10.68
C ASN A 9 9.48 11.23 10.01
N LYS A 10 10.36 10.45 10.64
CA LYS A 10 11.64 10.05 10.03
C LYS A 10 11.45 9.27 8.73
N LEU A 11 10.54 8.30 8.72
CA LEU A 11 10.24 7.52 7.53
C LEU A 11 9.66 8.40 6.40
N MET A 12 8.81 9.38 6.72
CA MET A 12 8.29 10.34 5.74
C MET A 12 9.40 11.18 5.11
N LEU A 13 10.30 11.73 5.92
CA LEU A 13 11.43 12.52 5.42
C LEU A 13 12.37 11.66 4.55
N GLN A 14 12.65 10.44 4.98
CA GLN A 14 13.50 9.52 4.22
C GLN A 14 12.84 9.07 2.91
N ALA A 15 11.53 8.81 2.93
CA ALA A 15 10.78 8.51 1.72
C ALA A 15 10.79 9.69 0.74
N ALA A 16 10.66 10.93 1.22
CA ALA A 16 10.70 12.12 0.37
C ALA A 16 12.06 12.25 -0.32
N GLN A 17 13.15 12.05 0.43
CA GLN A 17 14.50 12.02 -0.11
C GLN A 17 14.67 10.93 -1.19
N ASN A 18 14.25 9.69 -0.91
CA ASN A 18 14.41 8.59 -1.88
C ASN A 18 13.54 8.76 -3.14
N MET A 19 12.39 9.40 -3.00
CA MET A 19 11.47 9.66 -4.11
C MET A 19 11.79 10.98 -4.84
N ASN A 20 12.85 11.69 -4.44
CA ASN A 20 13.23 13.01 -4.95
C ASN A 20 12.08 14.03 -4.90
N VAL A 21 11.38 14.07 -3.77
CA VAL A 21 10.25 14.98 -3.50
C VAL A 21 10.72 16.08 -2.56
N GLU A 22 10.51 17.35 -2.93
CA GLU A 22 10.96 18.51 -2.14
C GLU A 22 10.10 18.73 -0.89
N ASP A 23 8.77 18.70 -1.00
CA ASP A 23 7.85 18.75 0.15
C ASP A 23 7.34 17.34 0.48
N ASP A 24 7.70 16.82 1.66
CA ASP A 24 7.28 15.50 2.13
C ASP A 24 5.75 15.31 2.15
N LYS A 25 4.98 16.42 2.17
CA LYS A 25 3.52 16.37 2.06
C LYS A 25 3.05 15.80 0.74
N GLU A 26 3.77 16.03 -0.36
CA GLU A 26 3.39 15.54 -1.69
C GLU A 26 3.40 14.00 -1.76
N LEU A 27 4.10 13.33 -0.85
CA LEU A 27 4.03 11.87 -0.73
C LEU A 27 2.61 11.36 -0.52
N HIS A 28 1.68 12.18 0.01
CA HIS A 28 0.28 11.78 0.14
C HIS A 28 -0.34 11.37 -1.21
N PHE A 29 0.12 11.96 -2.33
CA PHE A 29 -0.35 11.62 -3.66
C PHE A 29 0.03 10.18 -4.01
N LEU A 30 1.26 9.76 -3.68
CA LEU A 30 1.73 8.39 -3.93
C LEU A 30 0.89 7.34 -3.19
N PHE A 31 0.34 7.67 -2.01
CA PHE A 31 -0.50 6.75 -1.24
C PHE A 31 -1.98 6.79 -1.63
N GLY A 32 -2.41 7.72 -2.48
CA GLY A 32 -3.82 7.95 -2.79
C GLY A 32 -4.66 8.35 -1.57
N VAL A 33 -4.08 9.14 -0.66
CA VAL A 33 -4.75 9.65 0.54
C VAL A 33 -4.75 11.17 0.57
N GLY A 34 -5.74 11.77 1.23
CA GLY A 34 -5.76 13.23 1.41
C GLY A 34 -4.64 13.73 2.32
N GLU A 35 -4.12 14.92 2.04
CA GLU A 35 -3.04 15.58 2.80
C GLU A 35 -3.32 15.59 4.31
N ARG A 36 -4.56 15.90 4.72
CA ARG A 36 -4.95 15.91 6.14
C ARG A 36 -4.76 14.56 6.82
N THR A 37 -5.09 13.47 6.12
CA THR A 37 -4.92 12.10 6.65
C THR A 37 -3.43 11.79 6.78
N TYR A 38 -2.64 12.12 5.77
CA TYR A 38 -1.20 11.92 5.76
C TYR A 38 -0.52 12.68 6.92
N ARG A 39 -0.80 13.98 7.07
CA ARG A 39 -0.24 14.82 8.15
C ARG A 39 -0.58 14.31 9.54
N ARG A 40 -1.76 13.73 9.74
CA ARG A 40 -2.19 13.18 11.03
C ARG A 40 -1.30 12.03 11.51
N TRP A 41 -0.64 11.31 10.62
CA TRP A 41 0.25 10.21 10.99
C TRP A 41 1.47 10.67 11.79
N ARG A 42 1.91 11.92 11.60
CA ARG A 42 3.01 12.54 12.37
C ARG A 42 2.54 13.70 13.26
N SER A 43 1.25 13.75 13.58
CA SER A 43 0.71 14.79 14.46
C SER A 43 1.44 14.80 15.80
N ASN A 44 1.76 15.98 16.31
CA ASN A 44 2.45 16.17 17.60
C ASN A 44 3.87 15.58 17.67
N HIS A 45 4.55 15.27 16.56
CA HIS A 45 5.91 14.71 16.62
C HIS A 45 6.94 15.60 17.36
N GLU A 46 6.70 16.92 17.45
CA GLU A 46 7.53 17.85 18.23
C GLU A 46 7.16 17.90 19.72
N LYS A 47 5.88 17.67 20.06
CA LYS A 47 5.34 17.83 21.42
C LYS A 47 5.30 16.51 22.20
N GLU A 48 4.98 15.42 21.51
CA GLU A 48 4.77 14.07 22.04
C GLU A 48 5.42 13.02 21.11
N PRO A 49 6.75 13.07 20.90
CA PRO A 49 7.45 12.25 19.90
C PRO A 49 7.25 10.74 20.09
N ASP A 50 7.13 10.28 21.33
CA ASP A 50 7.00 8.87 21.71
C ASP A 50 5.55 8.35 21.65
N SER A 51 4.58 9.22 21.34
CA SER A 51 3.18 8.82 21.19
C SER A 51 3.00 7.89 19.99
N VAL A 52 2.05 6.95 20.10
CA VAL A 52 1.75 6.00 19.03
C VAL A 52 1.13 6.73 17.84
N SER A 53 1.67 6.51 16.65
CA SER A 53 1.12 7.08 15.42
C SER A 53 -0.24 6.48 15.06
N ALA A 54 -1.11 7.31 14.49
CA ALA A 54 -2.38 6.90 13.89
C ALA A 54 -2.23 6.27 12.48
N ILE A 55 -1.01 6.08 11.98
CA ILE A 55 -0.78 5.47 10.66
C ILE A 55 -1.37 4.05 10.61
N PRO A 56 -2.23 3.73 9.62
CA PRO A 56 -2.67 2.36 9.42
C PRO A 56 -1.51 1.45 9.03
N GLU A 57 -1.50 0.21 9.50
CA GLU A 57 -0.42 -0.76 9.26
C GLU A 57 -0.08 -0.91 7.77
N ARG A 58 -1.09 -0.97 6.90
CA ARG A 58 -0.89 -1.02 5.45
C ARG A 58 -0.15 0.21 4.89
N ALA A 59 -0.51 1.40 5.35
CA ALA A 59 0.15 2.63 4.92
C ALA A 59 1.59 2.71 5.46
N LEU A 60 1.83 2.17 6.66
CA LEU A 60 3.16 2.06 7.23
C LEU A 60 4.06 1.15 6.39
N VAL A 61 3.55 0.01 5.92
CA VAL A 61 4.28 -0.87 5.00
C VAL A 61 4.69 -0.11 3.74
N HIS A 62 3.77 0.61 3.10
CA HIS A 62 4.08 1.39 1.90
C HIS A 62 5.13 2.46 2.18
N LEU A 63 4.98 3.18 3.30
CA LEU A 63 5.93 4.21 3.71
C LEU A 63 7.32 3.63 3.95
N GLN A 64 7.43 2.49 4.61
CA GLN A 64 8.70 1.78 4.80
C GLN A 64 9.31 1.33 3.48
N THR A 65 8.49 0.87 2.53
CA THR A 65 8.96 0.54 1.17
C THR A 65 9.60 1.74 0.50
N LEU A 66 8.97 2.92 0.53
CA LEU A 66 9.53 4.13 -0.06
C LEU A 66 10.77 4.63 0.68
N ALA A 67 10.76 4.58 2.02
CA ALA A 67 11.86 5.04 2.86
C ALA A 67 13.11 4.15 2.77
N THR A 68 12.97 2.86 2.50
CA THR A 68 14.10 1.91 2.56
C THR A 68 14.44 1.24 1.23
N GLY A 69 13.57 1.37 0.23
CA GLY A 69 13.63 0.60 -1.01
C GLY A 69 13.34 -0.89 -0.83
N LYS A 70 12.98 -1.33 0.37
CA LYS A 70 12.69 -2.73 0.72
C LYS A 70 11.26 -2.86 1.19
N CYS A 71 10.48 -3.69 0.50
CA CYS A 71 9.11 -3.96 0.88
C CYS A 71 9.05 -4.95 2.05
N PRO A 72 8.40 -4.62 3.18
CA PRO A 72 8.19 -5.56 4.28
C PRO A 72 7.26 -6.72 3.89
N LEU A 73 6.40 -6.54 2.89
CA LEU A 73 5.60 -7.64 2.33
C LEU A 73 6.49 -8.50 1.46
N LYS A 74 6.72 -9.75 1.90
CA LYS A 74 7.42 -10.74 1.09
C LYS A 74 6.55 -11.08 -0.13
N PRO A 75 7.06 -10.97 -1.36
CA PRO A 75 6.36 -11.45 -2.55
C PRO A 75 6.05 -12.96 -2.44
N LEU A 76 4.98 -13.37 -3.09
CA LEU A 76 4.61 -14.79 -3.20
C LEU A 76 5.58 -15.51 -4.13
N ASP A 77 6.17 -16.61 -3.67
CA ASP A 77 7.29 -17.27 -4.36
C ASP A 77 6.92 -17.84 -5.76
N ASN A 78 5.63 -18.12 -6.01
CA ASN A 78 5.14 -18.73 -7.26
C ASN A 78 4.30 -17.78 -8.13
N VAL A 79 4.44 -16.46 -7.95
CA VAL A 79 3.69 -15.46 -8.73
C VAL A 79 4.61 -14.77 -9.74
N ASP A 80 4.25 -14.87 -11.01
CA ASP A 80 4.81 -14.02 -12.06
C ASP A 80 3.92 -12.79 -12.25
N TRP A 81 4.35 -11.64 -11.72
CA TRP A 81 3.59 -10.40 -11.81
C TRP A 81 3.40 -9.91 -13.25
N THR A 82 4.21 -10.36 -14.21
CA THR A 82 4.08 -9.94 -15.62
C THR A 82 2.80 -10.46 -16.28
N THR A 83 2.13 -11.43 -15.64
CA THR A 83 0.82 -11.95 -16.05
C THR A 83 -0.35 -11.03 -15.66
N ILE A 84 -0.11 -10.03 -14.80
CA ILE A 84 -1.09 -9.01 -14.45
C ILE A 84 -1.17 -8.00 -15.61
N PRO A 85 -2.36 -7.69 -16.14
CA PRO A 85 -2.49 -6.71 -17.22
C PRO A 85 -1.91 -5.35 -16.80
N SER A 86 -1.07 -4.78 -17.67
CA SER A 86 -0.25 -3.62 -17.33
C SER A 86 -1.07 -2.37 -17.06
N GLU A 87 -2.27 -2.26 -17.63
CA GLU A 87 -3.21 -1.17 -17.39
C GLU A 87 -3.69 -1.10 -15.93
N TYR A 88 -3.61 -2.21 -15.18
CA TYR A 88 -3.93 -2.24 -13.74
C TYR A 88 -2.70 -2.08 -12.84
N ILE A 89 -1.51 -1.92 -13.41
CA ILE A 89 -0.29 -1.56 -12.68
C ILE A 89 -0.06 -0.07 -12.91
N THR A 90 -0.64 0.75 -12.04
CA THR A 90 -0.65 2.20 -12.18
C THR A 90 -0.47 2.91 -10.83
N ASN A 91 -0.24 4.21 -10.88
CA ASN A 91 -0.13 5.06 -9.70
C ASN A 91 -1.51 5.47 -9.14
N ALA A 92 -1.48 6.10 -7.96
CA ALA A 92 -2.68 6.53 -7.26
C ALA A 92 -3.54 7.53 -8.05
N GLN A 93 -2.92 8.40 -8.86
CA GLN A 93 -3.63 9.43 -9.61
C GLN A 93 -4.46 8.84 -10.77
N ASN A 94 -3.91 7.82 -11.42
CA ASN A 94 -4.54 7.14 -12.56
C ASN A 94 -5.32 5.89 -12.14
N TYR A 95 -5.44 5.65 -10.83
CA TYR A 95 -6.08 4.46 -10.31
C TYR A 95 -7.59 4.47 -10.58
N SER A 96 -8.03 3.44 -11.29
CA SER A 96 -9.42 2.98 -11.28
C SER A 96 -9.43 1.56 -10.74
N THR A 97 -10.45 1.23 -9.95
CA THR A 97 -10.61 -0.12 -9.45
C THR A 97 -10.75 -1.10 -10.61
N PRO A 98 -9.97 -2.21 -10.63
CA PRO A 98 -10.15 -3.23 -11.65
C PRO A 98 -11.57 -3.84 -11.59
N PRO A 99 -12.14 -4.23 -12.74
CA PRO A 99 -13.39 -4.99 -12.80
C PRO A 99 -13.35 -6.27 -11.94
N VAL A 100 -14.52 -6.73 -11.49
CA VAL A 100 -14.63 -7.87 -10.56
C VAL A 100 -13.97 -9.14 -11.11
N ASP A 101 -14.15 -9.43 -12.40
CA ASP A 101 -13.54 -10.57 -13.09
C ASP A 101 -12.01 -10.50 -13.08
N VAL A 102 -11.44 -9.31 -13.29
CA VAL A 102 -9.98 -9.08 -13.17
C VAL A 102 -9.52 -9.24 -11.73
N LEU A 103 -10.27 -8.71 -10.75
CA LEU A 103 -9.92 -8.89 -9.35
C LEU A 103 -9.96 -10.36 -8.93
N VAL A 104 -10.93 -11.14 -9.40
CA VAL A 104 -11.03 -12.58 -9.08
C VAL A 104 -9.97 -13.40 -9.82
N SER A 105 -9.56 -13.01 -11.03
CA SER A 105 -8.47 -13.68 -11.75
C SER A 105 -7.10 -13.47 -11.07
N ILE A 106 -6.94 -12.38 -10.32
CA ILE A 106 -5.71 -12.09 -9.56
C ILE A 106 -5.80 -12.61 -8.12
N VAL A 107 -6.92 -12.38 -7.44
CA VAL A 107 -7.10 -12.61 -6.00
C VAL A 107 -7.99 -13.84 -5.75
N GLY A 108 -7.42 -14.89 -5.18
CA GLY A 108 -8.16 -16.08 -4.75
C GLY A 108 -7.41 -17.38 -5.00
N ARG A 109 -7.97 -18.50 -4.52
CA ARG A 109 -7.38 -19.85 -4.68
C ARG A 109 -7.20 -20.24 -6.15
N SER A 110 -8.08 -19.76 -7.02
CA SER A 110 -8.06 -20.00 -8.47
C SER A 110 -7.41 -18.87 -9.27
N GLY A 111 -6.96 -17.81 -8.60
CA GLY A 111 -6.33 -16.65 -9.24
C GLY A 111 -4.80 -16.72 -9.17
N ILE A 112 -4.15 -15.69 -9.70
CA ILE A 112 -2.67 -15.56 -9.73
C ILE A 112 -2.06 -15.73 -8.34
N THR A 113 -2.66 -15.10 -7.31
CA THR A 113 -2.18 -15.19 -5.93
C THR A 113 -2.26 -16.60 -5.35
N GLN A 114 -3.12 -17.49 -5.87
CA GLN A 114 -3.37 -18.86 -5.40
C GLN A 114 -3.69 -18.98 -3.90
N LEU A 115 -4.03 -17.87 -3.24
CA LEU A 115 -4.32 -17.82 -1.80
C LEU A 115 -5.79 -17.51 -1.54
N PRO A 116 -6.38 -18.04 -0.46
CA PRO A 116 -7.69 -17.58 -0.02
C PRO A 116 -7.68 -16.08 0.26
N ARG A 117 -8.76 -15.36 -0.08
CA ARG A 117 -8.91 -13.93 0.23
C ARG A 117 -8.68 -13.61 1.71
N LYS A 118 -9.02 -14.54 2.60
CA LYS A 118 -8.73 -14.45 4.04
C LYS A 118 -7.25 -14.32 4.36
N GLU A 119 -6.42 -15.11 3.67
CA GLU A 119 -4.98 -15.10 3.86
C GLU A 119 -4.34 -13.87 3.25
N ILE A 120 -4.77 -13.48 2.05
CA ILE A 120 -4.34 -12.23 1.39
C ILE A 120 -4.66 -11.03 2.29
N GLY A 121 -5.89 -10.94 2.79
CA GLY A 121 -6.32 -9.87 3.70
C GLY A 121 -5.46 -9.80 4.97
N ARG A 122 -5.07 -10.96 5.53
CA ARG A 122 -4.14 -11.02 6.67
C ARG A 122 -2.75 -10.51 6.31
N LEU A 123 -2.21 -10.93 5.16
CA LEU A 123 -0.87 -10.54 4.71
C LEU A 123 -0.77 -9.04 4.47
N ILE A 124 -1.78 -8.41 3.87
CA ILE A 124 -1.78 -6.97 3.56
C ILE A 124 -2.34 -6.09 4.70
N GLY A 125 -2.67 -6.69 5.86
CA GLY A 125 -3.11 -5.95 7.05
C GLY A 125 -4.50 -5.33 6.95
N VAL A 126 -5.46 -5.99 6.30
CA VAL A 126 -6.86 -5.52 6.19
C VAL A 126 -7.86 -6.51 6.81
N ASN A 127 -9.05 -6.02 7.17
CA ASN A 127 -10.14 -6.90 7.60
C ASN A 127 -10.57 -7.79 6.43
N TRP A 128 -10.38 -9.10 6.55
CA TRP A 128 -10.60 -10.02 5.44
C TRP A 128 -12.07 -10.13 4.98
N LYS A 129 -13.04 -9.90 5.87
CA LYS A 129 -14.46 -9.95 5.49
C LYS A 129 -14.77 -8.77 4.58
N LYS A 130 -14.43 -7.56 5.03
CA LYS A 130 -14.56 -6.34 4.23
C LYS A 130 -13.79 -6.46 2.92
N PHE A 131 -12.54 -6.93 2.96
CA PHE A 131 -11.75 -7.15 1.76
C PHE A 131 -12.44 -8.11 0.77
N SER A 132 -13.00 -9.21 1.26
CA SER A 132 -13.74 -10.15 0.40
C SER A 132 -14.97 -9.51 -0.23
N ASP A 133 -15.69 -8.67 0.51
CA ASP A 133 -16.85 -7.94 0.01
C ASP A 133 -16.44 -6.88 -1.04
N ASP A 134 -15.40 -6.09 -0.75
CA ASP A 134 -14.85 -5.06 -1.63
C ASP A 134 -14.39 -5.69 -2.97
N VAL A 135 -13.73 -6.87 -2.93
CA VAL A 135 -13.35 -7.61 -4.13
C VAL A 135 -14.57 -8.08 -4.93
N SER A 136 -15.59 -8.61 -4.25
CA SER A 136 -16.80 -9.09 -4.93
C SER A 136 -17.64 -7.96 -5.55
N ARG A 137 -17.50 -6.73 -5.03
CA ARG A 137 -18.19 -5.54 -5.55
C ARG A 137 -17.37 -4.75 -6.57
N GLY A 138 -16.07 -4.98 -6.65
CA GLY A 138 -15.18 -4.15 -7.49
C GLY A 138 -14.95 -2.77 -6.87
N GLU A 139 -14.85 -2.70 -5.54
CA GLU A 139 -14.76 -1.44 -4.77
C GLU A 139 -13.52 -1.43 -3.84
N ILE A 140 -12.38 -1.92 -4.32
CA ILE A 140 -11.13 -1.85 -3.54
C ILE A 140 -10.48 -0.47 -3.67
N SER A 141 -9.80 -0.02 -2.61
CA SER A 141 -9.04 1.23 -2.65
C SER A 141 -7.65 1.04 -3.27
N PHE A 142 -7.06 2.13 -3.79
CA PHE A 142 -5.68 2.12 -4.31
C PHE A 142 -4.69 1.49 -3.32
N GLY A 143 -4.68 1.91 -2.05
CA GLY A 143 -3.75 1.33 -1.07
C GLY A 143 -3.94 -0.18 -0.86
N THR A 144 -5.17 -0.70 -0.99
CA THR A 144 -5.42 -2.15 -0.94
C THR A 144 -4.86 -2.82 -2.19
N TRP A 145 -5.11 -2.23 -3.37
CA TRP A 145 -4.59 -2.71 -4.64
C TRP A 145 -3.07 -2.71 -4.72
N ALA A 146 -2.42 -1.61 -4.33
CA ALA A 146 -0.97 -1.48 -4.25
C ALA A 146 -0.35 -2.59 -3.38
N SER A 147 -1.01 -2.96 -2.27
CA SER A 147 -0.52 -4.05 -1.42
C SER A 147 -0.64 -5.42 -2.08
N ILE A 148 -1.69 -5.65 -2.88
CA ILE A 148 -1.84 -6.86 -3.68
C ILE A 148 -0.74 -6.92 -4.74
N LEU A 149 -0.48 -5.83 -5.46
CA LEU A 149 0.57 -5.75 -6.47
C LEU A 149 1.96 -6.02 -5.87
N LEU A 150 2.28 -5.41 -4.72
CA LEU A 150 3.52 -5.68 -3.99
C LEU A 150 3.62 -7.16 -3.57
N LEU A 151 2.51 -7.76 -3.11
CA LEU A 151 2.47 -9.17 -2.74
C LEU A 151 2.67 -10.10 -3.94
N CYS A 152 2.22 -9.68 -5.13
CA CYS A 152 2.50 -10.36 -6.39
C CYS A 152 3.94 -10.15 -6.89
N GLY A 153 4.73 -9.26 -6.26
CA GLY A 153 6.12 -8.99 -6.65
C GLY A 153 6.29 -7.88 -7.67
N VAL A 154 5.25 -7.06 -7.92
CA VAL A 154 5.39 -5.87 -8.77
C VAL A 154 6.39 -4.90 -8.11
N PRO A 155 7.40 -4.40 -8.85
CA PRO A 155 8.34 -3.40 -8.34
C PRO A 155 7.60 -2.15 -7.84
N TYR A 156 7.94 -1.69 -6.63
CA TYR A 156 7.23 -0.59 -5.98
C TYR A 156 7.28 0.72 -6.80
N GLN A 157 8.34 0.92 -7.60
CA GLN A 157 8.50 2.08 -8.48
C GLN A 157 7.45 2.12 -9.61
N LYS A 158 6.84 0.99 -9.96
CA LYS A 158 5.71 0.91 -10.91
C LYS A 158 4.37 1.25 -10.26
N ILE A 159 4.32 1.34 -8.94
CA ILE A 159 3.08 1.55 -8.17
C ILE A 159 3.08 2.96 -7.54
N PHE A 160 4.21 3.35 -6.94
CA PHE A 160 4.37 4.61 -6.24
C PHE A 160 5.25 5.54 -7.06
N HIS A 161 4.64 6.19 -8.05
CA HIS A 161 5.27 7.23 -8.86
C HIS A 161 4.28 8.37 -9.11
N PHE A 162 4.80 9.55 -9.45
CA PHE A 162 4.00 10.67 -9.95
C PHE A 162 3.60 10.45 -11.41
#